data_AF-A0A959FU42-F1
#
_entry.id   AF-A0A959FU42-F1
#
_cell.length_a   1.000
_cell.length_b   1.000
_cell.length_c   1.000
_cell.angle_alpha   90.00
_cell.angle_beta   90.00
_cell.angle_gamma   90.00
#
_symmetry.space_group_name_H-M   'P 1'
#
loop_
_entity.id
_entity.type
_entity.pdbx_description
1 polymer ?
#
loop_
_entity_poly.entity_id
_entity_poly.type
_entity_poly.pdbx_seq_one_letter_code
_entity_poly.pdbx_strand_id
1 'polypeptide(L)'
;MKVTPLLSLLLIVAGGLTTMQAQPYYLQGSAAPCSWGNTSASCELTDPDNDGVFELTYDFGGAPIDVNEFKVYDSGNNNYIPGGANVWFNHQGGTVTFRYNSNNGDVDAIESAPFSICAPGEFSGWNNAEPMLDAGGNQWCYTIPTAGTYQW
;
A
#
# COMPACT_ATOMS: atom_id res chain seq x y z
N MET A 1 19.41 -65.86 24.70
CA MET A 1 19.55 -64.40 24.89
C MET A 1 18.70 -63.72 23.85
N LYS A 2 17.66 -62.99 24.27
CA LYS A 2 16.66 -62.37 23.39
C LYS A 2 16.96 -60.88 23.39
N VAL A 3 17.40 -60.33 22.26
CA VAL A 3 17.75 -58.92 22.12
C VAL A 3 16.50 -58.18 21.65
N THR A 4 16.00 -57.27 22.48
CA THR A 4 14.90 -56.36 22.13
C THR A 4 15.51 -55.11 21.49
N PRO A 5 15.09 -54.66 20.29
CA PRO A 5 15.57 -53.38 19.78
C PRO A 5 14.84 -52.23 20.51
N LEU A 6 15.63 -51.27 20.99
CA LEU A 6 15.15 -49.97 21.44
C LEU A 6 14.56 -49.22 20.24
N LEU A 7 13.26 -48.95 20.27
CA LEU A 7 12.60 -48.06 19.33
C LEU A 7 12.90 -46.61 19.76
N SER A 8 13.81 -45.93 19.07
CA SER A 8 14.01 -44.49 19.26
C SER A 8 12.77 -43.75 18.78
N LEU A 9 11.98 -43.26 19.73
CA LEU A 9 10.87 -42.35 19.50
C LEU A 9 11.46 -40.97 19.13
N LEU A 10 11.54 -40.68 17.84
CA LEU A 10 11.79 -39.33 17.35
C LEU A 10 10.51 -38.52 17.55
N LEU A 11 10.47 -37.70 18.59
CA LEU A 11 9.44 -36.69 18.78
C LEU A 11 9.70 -35.59 17.73
N ILE A 12 9.07 -35.70 16.57
CA ILE A 12 8.91 -34.57 15.67
C ILE A 12 7.95 -33.62 16.37
N VAL A 13 8.49 -32.55 16.95
CA VAL A 13 7.68 -31.39 17.34
C VAL A 13 7.14 -30.83 16.03
N ALA A 14 5.89 -31.16 15.72
CA ALA A 14 5.11 -30.48 14.70
C ALA A 14 4.88 -29.05 15.17
N GLY A 15 5.91 -28.21 15.08
CA GLY A 15 5.74 -26.77 15.01
C GLY A 15 5.01 -26.53 13.71
N GLY A 16 3.69 -26.37 13.81
CA GLY A 16 2.85 -25.97 12.70
C GLY A 16 3.43 -24.69 12.13
N LEU A 17 4.14 -24.82 11.02
CA LEU A 17 4.28 -23.72 10.08
C LEU A 17 2.85 -23.53 9.58
N THR A 18 2.10 -22.64 10.24
CA THR A 18 0.87 -22.10 9.68
C THR A 18 1.31 -21.47 8.37
N THR A 19 1.15 -22.21 7.28
CA THR A 19 1.17 -21.64 5.94
C THR A 19 0.19 -20.47 6.03
N MET A 20 0.70 -19.24 5.93
CA MET A 20 -0.17 -18.08 5.77
C MET A 20 -1.07 -18.45 4.60
N GLN A 21 -2.35 -18.67 4.89
CA GLN A 21 -3.33 -18.94 3.87
C GLN A 21 -3.28 -17.72 2.97
N ALA A 22 -2.86 -17.89 1.71
CA ALA A 22 -2.98 -16.86 0.68
C ALA A 22 -4.42 -16.34 0.76
N GLN A 23 -4.57 -15.11 1.27
CA GLN A 23 -5.89 -14.53 1.41
C GLN A 23 -6.25 -13.88 0.07
N PRO A 24 -7.47 -14.11 -0.43
CA PRO A 24 -7.81 -13.94 -1.83
C PRO A 24 -8.08 -12.48 -2.26
N TYR A 25 -7.37 -11.50 -1.72
CA TYR A 25 -7.58 -10.09 -2.04
C TYR A 25 -6.70 -9.67 -3.22
N TYR A 26 -7.34 -9.21 -4.30
CA TYR A 26 -6.64 -8.74 -5.50
C TYR A 26 -6.98 -7.29 -5.78
N LEU A 27 -5.97 -6.48 -6.04
CA LEU A 27 -6.16 -5.16 -6.61
C LEU A 27 -6.68 -5.32 -8.04
N GLN A 28 -7.75 -4.60 -8.37
CA GLN A 28 -8.25 -4.52 -9.73
C GLN A 28 -8.65 -3.08 -10.03
N GLY A 29 -8.28 -2.57 -11.20
CA GLY A 29 -8.51 -1.18 -11.55
C GLY A 29 -8.32 -0.87 -13.03
N SER A 30 -8.31 0.43 -13.35
CA SER A 30 -8.15 0.93 -14.71
C SER A 30 -6.71 0.88 -15.20
N ALA A 31 -5.71 0.85 -14.30
CA ALA A 31 -4.30 0.76 -14.71
C ALA A 31 -3.74 -0.66 -14.72
N ALA A 32 -2.77 -0.86 -15.61
CA ALA A 32 -1.91 -2.03 -15.60
C ALA A 32 -0.95 -1.99 -14.39
N PRO A 33 -0.49 -3.15 -13.89
CA PRO A 33 -0.77 -4.50 -14.37
C PRO A 33 -2.12 -5.05 -13.90
N CYS A 34 -2.75 -4.42 -12.92
CA CYS A 34 -3.92 -4.92 -12.22
C CYS A 34 -5.23 -4.46 -12.85
N SER A 35 -5.38 -4.70 -14.15
CA SER A 35 -6.60 -4.36 -14.87
C SER A 35 -7.82 -5.15 -14.35
N TRP A 36 -9.02 -4.61 -14.54
CA TRP A 36 -10.29 -5.28 -14.17
C TRP A 36 -10.33 -6.76 -14.58
N GLY A 37 -10.64 -7.63 -13.62
CA GLY A 37 -10.66 -9.09 -13.79
C GLY A 37 -9.31 -9.80 -13.65
N ASN A 38 -8.19 -9.08 -13.44
CA ASN A 38 -6.89 -9.70 -13.22
C ASN A 38 -6.75 -10.20 -11.76
N THR A 39 -6.60 -11.50 -11.59
CA THR A 39 -6.33 -12.17 -10.29
C THR A 39 -4.97 -12.88 -10.29
N SER A 40 -4.01 -12.37 -11.04
CA SER A 40 -2.63 -12.86 -11.01
C SER A 40 -1.94 -12.49 -9.70
N ALA A 41 -0.92 -13.26 -9.33
CA ALA A 41 -0.14 -13.05 -8.11
C ALA A 41 0.53 -11.65 -8.02
N SER A 42 0.79 -10.99 -9.16
CA SER A 42 1.29 -9.61 -9.16
C SER A 42 0.29 -8.57 -8.68
N CYS A 43 -0.98 -8.95 -8.53
CA CYS A 43 -2.07 -8.10 -8.07
C CYS A 43 -2.64 -8.55 -6.73
N GLU A 44 -2.10 -9.60 -6.12
CA GLU A 44 -2.51 -10.07 -4.81
C GLU A 44 -1.99 -9.11 -3.73
N LEU A 45 -2.89 -8.66 -2.85
CA LEU A 45 -2.49 -7.92 -1.64
C LEU A 45 -2.05 -8.93 -0.59
N THR A 46 -0.97 -8.61 0.11
CA THR A 46 -0.41 -9.47 1.16
C THR A 46 -0.52 -8.81 2.52
N ASP A 47 -0.71 -9.61 3.57
CA ASP A 47 -0.68 -9.20 4.98
C ASP A 47 0.46 -9.98 5.65
N PRO A 48 1.72 -9.50 5.58
CA PRO A 48 2.89 -10.28 6.03
C PRO A 48 2.99 -10.39 7.56
N ASP A 49 2.40 -9.45 8.30
CA ASP A 49 2.45 -9.36 9.77
C ASP A 49 1.16 -9.83 10.44
N ASN A 50 0.14 -10.20 9.65
CA ASN A 50 -1.10 -10.83 10.07
C ASN A 50 -1.92 -9.93 11.03
N ASP A 51 -1.98 -8.63 10.73
CA ASP A 51 -2.75 -7.65 11.50
C ASP A 51 -4.12 -7.32 10.86
N GLY A 52 -4.42 -7.95 9.72
CA GLY A 52 -5.65 -7.74 8.95
C GLY A 52 -5.57 -6.58 7.97
N VAL A 53 -4.38 -5.99 7.77
CA VAL A 53 -4.07 -4.97 6.77
C VAL A 53 -3.32 -5.62 5.62
N PHE A 54 -3.97 -5.64 4.46
CA PHE A 54 -3.43 -6.20 3.24
C PHE A 54 -2.89 -5.06 2.36
N GLU A 55 -1.69 -5.24 1.83
CA GLU A 55 -1.00 -4.21 1.05
C GLU A 55 -0.45 -4.75 -0.27
N LEU A 56 -0.45 -3.91 -1.30
CA LEU A 56 0.26 -4.10 -2.56
C LEU A 56 0.90 -2.78 -2.98
N THR A 57 2.19 -2.79 -3.24
CA THR A 57 2.94 -1.61 -3.66
C THR A 57 3.30 -1.71 -5.14
N TYR A 58 3.02 -0.65 -5.90
CA TYR A 58 3.35 -0.54 -7.32
C TYR A 58 4.09 0.76 -7.64
N ASP A 59 5.11 0.69 -8.49
CA ASP A 59 5.80 1.86 -9.01
C ASP A 59 5.23 2.26 -10.38
N PHE A 60 4.50 3.37 -10.41
CA PHE A 60 3.97 3.97 -11.63
C PHE A 60 5.04 4.73 -12.44
N GLY A 61 6.30 4.78 -11.97
CA GLY A 61 7.40 5.41 -12.68
C GLY A 61 7.21 6.92 -12.83
N GLY A 62 7.75 7.51 -13.91
CA GLY A 62 7.80 8.96 -14.08
C GLY A 62 6.62 9.61 -14.84
N ALA A 63 5.56 8.88 -15.22
CA ALA A 63 4.50 9.40 -16.10
C ALA A 63 3.19 8.60 -16.07
N PRO A 64 2.02 9.21 -16.37
CA PRO A 64 1.59 10.61 -16.23
C PRO A 64 0.66 10.82 -15.00
N ILE A 65 0.26 12.07 -14.75
CA ILE A 65 -0.85 12.37 -13.83
C ILE A 65 -2.13 11.79 -14.42
N ASP A 66 -2.73 10.80 -13.77
CA ASP A 66 -4.01 10.26 -14.19
C ASP A 66 -4.85 9.74 -13.02
N VAL A 67 -6.16 9.72 -13.24
CA VAL A 67 -7.12 9.14 -12.31
C VAL A 67 -7.15 7.63 -12.56
N ASN A 68 -6.69 6.89 -11.57
CA ASN A 68 -6.82 5.46 -11.54
C ASN A 68 -8.00 5.07 -10.64
N GLU A 69 -8.95 4.34 -11.23
CA GLU A 69 -10.08 3.78 -10.52
C GLU A 69 -9.76 2.34 -10.14
N PHE A 70 -10.04 1.96 -8.90
CA PHE A 70 -9.75 0.62 -8.41
C PHE A 70 -10.75 0.11 -7.38
N LYS A 71 -10.67 -1.20 -7.14
CA LYS A 71 -11.30 -1.93 -6.06
C LYS A 71 -10.40 -3.07 -5.60
N VAL A 72 -10.75 -3.64 -4.47
CA VAL A 72 -10.21 -4.90 -3.99
C VAL A 72 -11.22 -6.00 -4.29
N TYR A 73 -10.82 -7.00 -5.06
CA TYR A 73 -11.60 -8.19 -5.33
C TYR A 73 -11.27 -9.27 -4.31
N ASP A 74 -12.24 -9.64 -3.50
CA ASP A 74 -12.18 -10.79 -2.60
C ASP A 74 -12.65 -12.02 -3.36
N SER A 75 -11.69 -12.84 -3.85
CA SER A 75 -12.03 -14.05 -4.60
C SER A 75 -12.55 -15.20 -3.72
N GLY A 76 -12.37 -15.11 -2.40
CA GLY A 76 -12.92 -16.08 -1.45
C GLY A 76 -14.43 -15.94 -1.32
N ASN A 77 -14.92 -14.69 -1.38
CA ASN A 77 -16.34 -14.36 -1.30
C ASN A 77 -16.96 -13.94 -2.65
N ASN A 78 -16.18 -13.92 -3.72
CA ASN A 78 -16.57 -13.42 -5.05
C ASN A 78 -17.23 -12.03 -4.96
N ASN A 79 -16.57 -11.10 -4.26
CA ASN A 79 -17.10 -9.78 -3.96
C ASN A 79 -16.09 -8.67 -4.25
N TYR A 80 -16.58 -7.45 -4.49
CA TYR A 80 -15.76 -6.26 -4.67
C TYR A 80 -15.90 -5.30 -3.49
N ILE A 81 -14.78 -4.76 -3.05
CA ILE A 81 -14.65 -3.87 -1.89
C ILE A 81 -14.03 -2.54 -2.37
N PRO A 82 -14.63 -1.39 -2.01
CA PRO A 82 -15.94 -1.25 -1.38
C PRO A 82 -17.07 -1.65 -2.34
N GLY A 83 -18.22 -2.01 -1.75
CA GLY A 83 -19.46 -2.16 -2.52
C GLY A 83 -19.89 -0.80 -3.11
N GLY A 84 -20.46 -0.80 -4.32
CA GLY A 84 -20.93 0.43 -4.98
C GLY A 84 -19.93 1.03 -5.97
N ALA A 85 -19.66 2.34 -5.87
CA ALA A 85 -18.77 3.06 -6.78
C ALA A 85 -17.31 2.59 -6.66
N ASN A 86 -16.49 2.93 -7.66
CA ASN A 86 -15.05 2.68 -7.64
C ASN A 86 -14.36 3.66 -6.67
N VAL A 87 -13.28 3.21 -6.04
CA VAL A 87 -12.33 4.13 -5.41
C VAL A 87 -11.51 4.74 -6.53
N TRP A 88 -11.13 6.00 -6.39
CA TRP A 88 -10.24 6.65 -7.34
C TRP A 88 -9.09 7.31 -6.59
N PHE A 89 -7.92 7.29 -7.20
CA PHE A 89 -6.78 8.09 -6.78
C PHE A 89 -6.16 8.76 -8.00
N ASN A 90 -5.66 9.96 -7.82
CA ASN A 90 -4.96 10.69 -8.87
C ASN A 90 -3.46 10.53 -8.61
N HIS A 91 -2.77 9.78 -9.46
CA HIS A 91 -1.36 9.47 -9.20
C HIS A 91 -0.43 10.46 -9.86
N GLN A 92 0.63 10.89 -9.19
CA GLN A 92 1.65 11.76 -9.81
C GLN A 92 2.84 10.98 -10.39
N GLY A 93 2.72 9.65 -10.41
CA GLY A 93 3.83 8.74 -10.64
C GLY A 93 4.45 8.29 -9.32
N GLY A 94 5.62 7.66 -9.39
CA GLY A 94 6.31 7.09 -8.25
C GLY A 94 5.61 5.87 -7.67
N THR A 95 5.98 5.51 -6.45
CA THR A 95 5.47 4.32 -5.79
C THR A 95 4.18 4.62 -5.04
N VAL A 96 3.20 3.73 -5.18
CA VAL A 96 1.90 3.82 -4.50
C VAL A 96 1.62 2.49 -3.82
N THR A 97 1.27 2.55 -2.54
CA THR A 97 0.80 1.41 -1.77
C THR A 97 -0.72 1.43 -1.70
N PHE A 98 -1.34 0.41 -2.27
CA PHE A 98 -2.76 0.13 -2.11
C PHE A 98 -2.96 -0.71 -0.86
N ARG A 99 -3.98 -0.37 -0.07
CA ARG A 99 -4.24 -0.99 1.21
C ARG A 99 -5.69 -1.35 1.38
N TYR A 100 -5.95 -2.50 2.00
CA TYR A 100 -7.25 -2.92 2.50
C TYR A 100 -7.15 -3.33 3.97
N ASN A 101 -7.95 -2.70 4.82
CA ASN A 101 -8.06 -3.09 6.23
C ASN A 101 -9.34 -3.92 6.43
N SER A 102 -9.17 -5.22 6.63
CA SER A 102 -10.27 -6.16 6.81
C SER A 102 -11.03 -5.99 8.13
N ASN A 103 -10.42 -5.32 9.12
CA ASN A 103 -11.05 -5.10 10.42
C ASN A 103 -12.20 -4.07 10.36
N ASN A 104 -12.13 -3.12 9.43
CA ASN A 104 -13.11 -2.04 9.31
C ASN A 104 -13.66 -1.83 7.89
N GLY A 105 -13.08 -2.49 6.88
CA GLY A 105 -13.51 -2.39 5.49
C GLY A 105 -12.88 -1.25 4.71
N ASP A 106 -11.90 -0.54 5.28
CA ASP A 106 -11.28 0.62 4.65
C ASP A 106 -10.39 0.21 3.47
N VAL A 107 -10.44 1.00 2.39
CA VAL A 107 -9.62 0.83 1.18
C VAL A 107 -8.96 2.16 0.85
N ASP A 108 -7.64 2.15 0.77
CA ASP A 108 -6.83 3.36 0.56
C ASP A 108 -5.78 3.16 -0.54
N ALA A 109 -5.30 4.28 -1.10
CA ALA A 109 -4.10 4.35 -1.92
C ALA A 109 -3.17 5.43 -1.34
N ILE A 110 -1.92 5.07 -1.08
CA ILE A 110 -0.94 5.91 -0.38
C ILE A 110 0.25 6.12 -1.32
N GLU A 111 0.41 7.34 -1.83
CA GLU A 111 1.58 7.68 -2.65
C GLU A 111 2.81 7.92 -1.78
N SER A 112 3.97 7.44 -2.23
CA SER A 112 5.27 7.86 -1.73
C SER A 112 5.72 9.12 -2.48
N ALA A 113 5.07 10.27 -2.26
CA ALA A 113 5.55 11.54 -2.79
C ALA A 113 5.93 12.51 -1.64
N PRO A 114 7.11 13.15 -1.70
CA PRO A 114 7.50 14.16 -0.72
C PRO A 114 6.72 15.45 -1.03
N PHE A 115 5.67 15.76 -0.28
CA PHE A 115 5.10 17.10 -0.38
C PHE A 115 6.06 18.07 0.32
N SER A 116 6.26 19.28 -0.19
CA SER A 116 6.95 20.34 0.56
C SER A 116 6.00 21.52 0.72
N ILE A 117 5.65 21.87 1.96
CA ILE A 117 4.93 23.08 2.32
C ILE A 117 5.97 24.17 2.63
N CYS A 118 6.03 25.21 1.82
CA CYS A 118 6.81 26.41 2.10
C CYS A 118 5.88 27.53 2.57
N ALA A 119 6.19 28.15 3.72
CA ALA A 119 5.47 29.32 4.19
C ALA A 119 6.17 30.59 3.65
N PRO A 120 5.48 31.48 2.88
CA PRO A 120 6.05 32.77 2.51
C PRO A 120 6.26 33.62 3.76
N GLY A 121 7.28 34.47 3.74
CA GLY A 121 7.63 35.32 4.88
C GLY A 121 8.30 36.62 4.44
N GLU A 122 8.83 37.36 5.41
CA GLU A 122 9.45 38.67 5.15
C GLU A 122 10.65 38.57 4.19
N PHE A 123 11.37 37.45 4.19
CA PHE A 123 12.46 37.14 3.27
C PHE A 123 12.01 36.95 1.80
N SER A 124 10.72 36.65 1.56
CA SER A 124 10.11 36.60 0.22
C SER A 124 9.24 37.82 -0.07
N GLY A 125 9.30 38.86 0.77
CA GLY A 125 8.48 40.07 0.63
C GLY A 125 6.98 39.80 0.67
N TRP A 126 6.55 38.72 1.34
CA TRP A 126 5.15 38.26 1.36
C TRP A 126 4.51 38.05 -0.01
N ASN A 127 5.32 37.84 -1.06
CA ASN A 127 4.80 37.57 -2.38
C ASN A 127 4.83 36.06 -2.69
N ASN A 128 3.82 35.63 -3.46
CA ASN A 128 3.67 34.25 -3.96
C ASN A 128 3.96 34.19 -5.47
N ALA A 129 4.62 35.22 -6.01
CA ALA A 129 4.79 35.38 -7.46
C ALA A 129 5.94 34.50 -8.00
N GLU A 130 6.87 34.11 -7.14
CA GLU A 130 8.03 33.28 -7.49
C GLU A 130 8.09 32.05 -6.56
N PRO A 131 8.37 30.84 -7.06
CA PRO A 131 8.62 29.69 -6.21
C PRO A 131 9.87 29.93 -5.35
N MET A 132 9.79 29.61 -4.06
CA MET A 132 10.97 29.63 -3.20
C MET A 132 11.94 28.56 -3.67
N LEU A 133 13.04 28.98 -4.28
CA LEU A 133 14.13 28.08 -4.63
C LEU A 133 14.69 27.48 -3.33
N ASP A 134 14.87 26.15 -3.33
CA ASP A 134 15.55 25.45 -2.24
C ASP A 134 17.00 25.94 -2.16
N ALA A 135 17.21 26.97 -1.35
CA ALA A 135 18.53 27.50 -1.04
C ALA A 135 19.16 26.62 0.04
N GLY A 136 19.55 25.39 -0.34
CA GLY A 136 20.50 24.55 0.39
C GLY A 136 20.19 24.37 1.88
N GLY A 137 18.95 23.99 2.22
CA GLY A 137 18.55 23.71 3.61
C GLY A 137 17.74 24.83 4.26
N ASN A 138 16.89 25.51 3.49
CA ASN A 138 16.02 26.54 4.01
C ASN A 138 15.02 25.95 5.03
N GLN A 139 15.17 26.31 6.31
CA GLN A 139 14.40 25.80 7.46
C GLN A 139 12.89 26.13 7.41
N TRP A 140 12.45 26.86 6.39
CA TRP A 140 11.09 27.40 6.21
C TRP A 140 10.32 26.72 5.06
N CYS A 141 10.95 25.76 4.38
CA CYS A 141 10.27 24.77 3.54
C CYS A 141 10.22 23.45 4.32
N TYR A 142 9.03 23.08 4.77
CA TYR A 142 8.79 21.81 5.43
C TYR A 142 8.48 20.76 4.38
N THR A 143 9.38 19.80 4.18
CA THR A 143 8.98 18.57 3.48
C THR A 143 7.98 17.86 4.38
N ILE A 144 6.72 17.85 3.97
CA ILE A 144 5.68 16.95 4.45
C ILE A 144 6.17 15.53 4.12
N PRO A 145 6.59 14.76 5.15
CA PRO A 145 7.28 13.50 4.93
C PRO A 145 6.34 12.40 4.40
N THR A 146 5.02 12.59 4.53
CA THR A 146 3.96 11.60 4.21
C THR A 146 2.66 12.27 3.79
N ALA A 147 1.82 11.62 2.99
CA ALA A 147 0.45 12.11 2.73
C ALA A 147 -0.43 11.95 3.98
N GLY A 148 -1.33 12.91 4.25
CA GLY A 148 -2.28 12.83 5.36
C GLY A 148 -3.08 14.11 5.60
N THR A 149 -4.10 14.03 6.47
CA THR A 149 -4.87 15.20 6.94
C THR A 149 -4.13 15.84 8.12
N TYR A 150 -3.53 17.00 7.90
CA TYR A 150 -2.89 17.79 8.95
C TYR A 150 -3.87 18.86 9.45
N GLN A 151 -4.13 18.90 10.75
CA GLN A 151 -4.91 19.96 11.40
C GLN A 151 -3.94 20.87 12.17
N TRP A 152 -4.16 22.18 12.10
CA TRP A 152 -3.46 23.19 12.93
C TRP A 152 -4.33 23.62 14.12
#